data_AF-A0A3C1DDV7-F1
#
_entry.id   AF-A0A3C1DDV7-F1
#
_cell.length_a   1.000
_cell.length_b   1.000
_cell.length_c   1.000
_cell.angle_alpha   90.00
_cell.angle_beta   90.00
_cell.angle_gamma   90.00
#
_symmetry.space_group_name_H-M   'P 1'
#
loop_
_entity.id
_entity.type
_entity.pdbx_description
1 polymer ?
#
loop_
_entity_poly.entity_id
_entity_poly.type
_entity_poly.pdbx_seq_one_letter_code
_entity_poly.pdbx_strand_id
1 'polypeptide(L)'
;MTSADEAAKGAGLDAFALPNGEIADMGKPFEITYRCMDGMAQARLEFPAAAITARTSSSEGVEGADISGDYNTYAHEWTEEIGGVTVACAGNREGESTKTYWNAGGLYHSLVAEGLGGDVDFGLTPERIAVFVEAMK
;
A
#
# COMPACT_ATOMS: atom_id res chain seq x y z
N MET A 1 -10.28 4.95 -14.48
CA MET A 1 -11.11 3.85 -13.92
C MET A 1 -11.86 4.43 -12.74
N THR A 2 -13.04 3.91 -12.43
CA THR A 2 -13.95 4.48 -11.42
C THR A 2 -14.06 3.65 -10.15
N SER A 3 -13.53 2.42 -10.14
CA SER A 3 -13.59 1.51 -8.99
C SER A 3 -12.39 0.56 -8.91
N ALA A 4 -12.27 -0.11 -7.75
CA ALA A 4 -11.27 -1.15 -7.53
C ALA A 4 -11.53 -2.38 -8.42
N ASP A 5 -12.79 -2.76 -8.62
CA ASP A 5 -13.19 -3.86 -9.51
C ASP A 5 -12.79 -3.62 -10.97
N GLU A 6 -12.96 -2.37 -11.46
CA GLU A 6 -12.50 -2.02 -12.80
C GLU A 6 -10.97 -2.14 -12.89
N ALA A 7 -10.24 -1.68 -11.88
CA ALA A 7 -8.78 -1.78 -11.81
C ALA A 7 -8.29 -3.24 -11.80
N ALA A 8 -8.91 -4.09 -10.98
CA ALA A 8 -8.61 -5.52 -10.93
C ALA A 8 -8.84 -6.18 -12.30
N LYS A 9 -10.02 -5.94 -12.89
CA LYS A 9 -10.35 -6.49 -14.22
C LYS A 9 -9.39 -6.03 -15.30
N GLY A 10 -9.01 -4.74 -15.30
CA GLY A 10 -8.04 -4.20 -16.24
C GLY A 10 -6.62 -4.75 -16.05
N ALA A 11 -6.30 -5.19 -14.84
CA ALA A 11 -5.04 -5.84 -14.49
C ALA A 11 -5.03 -7.36 -14.72
N GLY A 12 -6.19 -7.97 -15.04
CA GLY A 12 -6.32 -9.43 -15.12
C GLY A 12 -6.31 -10.12 -13.75
N LEU A 13 -6.72 -9.43 -12.70
CA LEU A 13 -6.83 -9.95 -11.32
C LEU A 13 -8.28 -10.28 -10.97
N ASP A 14 -8.48 -11.27 -10.12
CA ASP A 14 -9.81 -11.64 -9.62
C ASP A 14 -10.42 -10.56 -8.73
N ALA A 15 -9.58 -9.88 -7.92
CA ALA A 15 -10.01 -8.82 -7.03
C ALA A 15 -8.87 -7.84 -6.73
N PHE A 16 -9.25 -6.61 -6.37
CA PHE A 16 -8.38 -5.61 -5.77
C PHE A 16 -9.11 -5.01 -4.58
N ALA A 17 -9.01 -5.67 -3.43
CA ALA A 17 -9.66 -5.24 -2.22
C ALA A 17 -8.87 -4.10 -1.56
N LEU A 18 -9.59 -3.13 -1.00
CA LEU A 18 -9.02 -1.99 -0.27
C LEU A 18 -9.86 -1.75 0.98
N PRO A 19 -9.29 -1.12 2.02
CA PRO A 19 -10.05 -0.67 3.17
C PRO A 19 -11.27 0.17 2.77
N ASN A 20 -12.44 -0.21 3.27
CA ASN A 20 -13.71 0.46 3.01
C ASN A 20 -14.18 1.26 4.23
N GLY A 21 -13.36 2.19 4.73
CA GLY A 21 -13.70 2.92 5.95
C GLY A 21 -12.70 4.01 6.32
N GLU A 22 -12.79 4.43 7.58
CA GLU A 22 -11.81 5.32 8.19
C GLU A 22 -10.52 4.56 8.48
N ILE A 23 -9.39 5.22 8.23
CA ILE A 23 -8.07 4.77 8.66
C ILE A 23 -7.72 5.53 9.94
N ALA A 24 -7.24 4.81 10.95
CA ALA A 24 -6.93 5.37 12.27
C ALA A 24 -6.08 6.65 12.17
N ASP A 25 -6.58 7.73 12.78
CA ASP A 25 -6.00 9.08 12.82
C ASP A 25 -5.79 9.78 11.47
N MET A 26 -6.15 9.15 10.35
CA MET A 26 -6.16 9.75 9.01
C MET A 26 -7.58 10.09 8.55
N GLY A 27 -8.58 9.43 9.13
CA GLY A 27 -9.99 9.57 8.74
C GLY A 27 -10.31 8.84 7.44
N LYS A 28 -11.36 9.28 6.75
CA LYS A 28 -11.74 8.72 5.45
C LYS A 28 -10.99 9.43 4.33
N PRO A 29 -10.49 8.72 3.30
CA PRO A 29 -9.95 9.37 2.12
C PRO A 29 -11.02 10.23 1.46
N PHE A 30 -10.66 11.47 1.10
CA PHE A 30 -11.59 12.38 0.40
C PHE A 30 -11.63 12.08 -1.10
N GLU A 31 -10.58 11.47 -1.64
CA GLU A 31 -10.48 11.03 -3.03
C GLU A 31 -9.77 9.68 -3.11
N ILE A 32 -10.25 8.84 -4.03
CA ILE A 32 -9.57 7.60 -4.40
C ILE A 32 -9.49 7.53 -5.92
N THR A 33 -8.27 7.45 -6.46
CA THR A 33 -8.05 7.29 -7.90
C THR A 33 -7.53 5.90 -8.23
N TYR A 34 -8.09 5.28 -9.26
CA TYR A 34 -7.81 3.91 -9.66
C TYR A 34 -7.10 3.84 -11.01
N ARG A 35 -6.08 2.98 -11.10
CA ARG A 35 -5.32 2.69 -12.32
C ARG A 35 -5.01 1.20 -12.39
N CYS A 36 -4.70 0.74 -13.59
CA CYS A 36 -4.18 -0.59 -13.82
C CYS A 36 -3.09 -0.55 -14.88
N MET A 37 -2.27 -1.60 -14.86
CA MET A 37 -1.45 -2.05 -15.97
C MET A 37 -1.52 -3.58 -16.02
N ASP A 38 -0.98 -4.19 -17.08
CA ASP A 38 -1.01 -5.65 -17.21
C ASP A 38 -0.40 -6.32 -15.97
N GLY A 39 -1.20 -7.16 -15.30
CA GLY A 39 -0.82 -7.86 -14.07
C GLY A 39 -0.94 -7.07 -12.77
N MET A 40 -1.19 -5.75 -12.77
CA MET A 40 -1.20 -4.93 -11.55
C MET A 40 -2.33 -3.90 -11.47
N ALA A 41 -3.03 -3.91 -10.34
CA ALA A 41 -4.01 -2.88 -9.97
C ALA A 41 -3.41 -1.90 -8.95
N GLN A 42 -3.80 -0.62 -9.04
CA GLN A 42 -3.35 0.43 -8.15
C GLN A 42 -4.51 1.34 -7.73
N ALA A 43 -4.49 1.76 -6.46
CA ALA A 43 -5.26 2.88 -5.96
C ALA A 43 -4.35 3.91 -5.29
N ARG A 44 -4.69 5.19 -5.45
CA ARG A 44 -4.16 6.27 -4.62
C ARG A 44 -5.29 6.83 -3.77
N LEU A 45 -5.14 6.74 -2.46
CA LEU A 45 -6.07 7.25 -1.45
C LEU A 45 -5.52 8.57 -0.93
N GLU A 46 -6.29 9.66 -1.04
CA GLU A 46 -5.86 10.99 -0.60
C GLU A 46 -6.58 11.43 0.69
N PHE A 47 -5.78 11.95 1.62
CA PHE A 47 -6.15 12.45 2.94
C PHE A 47 -5.65 13.89 3.10
N PRO A 48 -6.18 14.68 4.04
CA PRO A 48 -5.86 16.12 4.14
C PRO A 48 -4.36 16.46 4.20
N ALA A 49 -3.54 15.58 4.82
CA ALA A 49 -2.10 15.79 5.00
C ALA A 49 -1.24 14.62 4.48
N ALA A 50 -1.83 13.65 3.77
CA ALA A 50 -1.12 12.46 3.32
C ALA A 50 -1.78 11.82 2.10
N ALA A 51 -1.03 11.01 1.39
CA ALA A 51 -1.56 10.09 0.39
C ALA A 51 -0.99 8.69 0.60
N ILE A 52 -1.76 7.66 0.23
CA ILE A 52 -1.31 6.26 0.23
C ILE A 52 -1.52 5.70 -1.16
N THR A 53 -0.46 5.19 -1.76
CA THR A 53 -0.53 4.41 -3.00
C THR A 53 -0.51 2.93 -2.64
N ALA A 54 -1.63 2.24 -2.87
CA ALA A 54 -1.77 0.80 -2.67
C ALA A 54 -1.72 0.06 -4.02
N ARG A 55 -1.02 -1.08 -4.08
CA ARG A 55 -0.92 -1.93 -5.26
C ARG A 55 -1.13 -3.39 -4.93
N THR A 56 -1.67 -4.12 -5.89
CA THR A 56 -1.76 -5.58 -5.90
C THR A 56 -1.35 -6.11 -7.27
N SER A 57 -0.54 -7.16 -7.30
CA SER A 57 -0.05 -7.81 -8.52
C SER A 57 -0.09 -9.35 -8.39
N SER A 58 -0.28 -10.04 -9.52
CA SER A 58 -0.13 -11.51 -9.61
C SER A 58 1.30 -11.95 -9.94
N SER A 59 2.16 -11.00 -10.32
CA SER A 59 3.58 -11.23 -10.60
C SER A 59 4.47 -10.52 -9.59
N GLU A 60 5.61 -11.15 -9.30
CA GLU A 60 6.71 -10.54 -8.54
C GLU A 60 7.16 -9.23 -9.21
N GLY A 61 7.57 -8.28 -8.37
CA GLY A 61 8.22 -7.06 -8.83
C GLY A 61 9.61 -7.30 -9.40
N VAL A 62 10.19 -6.25 -9.97
CA VAL A 62 11.52 -6.32 -10.61
C VAL A 62 12.62 -6.60 -9.58
N GLU A 63 12.42 -6.21 -8.32
CA GLU A 63 13.32 -6.44 -7.18
C GLU A 63 12.71 -7.43 -6.17
N GLY A 64 12.23 -8.58 -6.66
CA GLY A 64 11.60 -9.60 -5.81
C GLY A 64 10.14 -9.28 -5.50
N ALA A 65 9.71 -9.46 -4.25
CA ALA A 65 8.31 -9.25 -3.87
C ALA A 65 7.86 -7.77 -3.86
N ASP A 66 8.79 -6.81 -3.98
CA ASP A 66 8.48 -5.38 -3.91
C ASP A 66 7.91 -4.85 -5.25
N ILE A 67 6.61 -4.53 -5.23
CA ILE A 67 5.88 -3.93 -6.36
C ILE A 67 5.58 -2.43 -6.16
N SER A 68 6.16 -1.80 -5.14
CA SER A 68 5.90 -0.40 -4.75
C SER A 68 6.31 0.61 -5.82
N GLY A 69 7.25 0.26 -6.69
CA GLY A 69 7.88 1.17 -7.66
C GLY A 69 8.59 2.34 -7.01
N ASP A 70 8.88 2.23 -5.71
CA ASP A 70 9.65 3.19 -4.93
C ASP A 70 11.06 2.64 -4.66
N TYR A 71 12.03 3.27 -5.33
CA TYR A 71 13.45 2.91 -5.32
C TYR A 71 14.28 3.82 -4.39
N ASN A 72 13.62 4.55 -3.49
CA ASN A 72 14.31 5.33 -2.47
C ASN A 72 15.00 4.43 -1.44
N THR A 73 16.02 4.98 -0.78
CA THR A 73 16.68 4.36 0.38
C THR A 73 16.17 5.01 1.65
N TYR A 74 15.88 4.19 2.66
CA TYR A 74 15.34 4.62 3.95
C TYR A 74 16.35 4.41 5.08
N ALA A 75 16.23 5.21 6.13
CA ALA A 75 17.12 5.11 7.30
C ALA A 75 16.91 3.81 8.09
N HIS A 76 15.70 3.25 8.06
CA HIS A 76 15.31 2.05 8.79
C HIS A 76 14.62 1.05 7.87
N GLU A 77 14.96 -0.22 8.04
CA GLU A 77 14.31 -1.36 7.41
C GLU A 77 14.05 -2.43 8.48
N TRP A 78 12.84 -2.99 8.51
CA TRP A 78 12.44 -4.00 9.48
C TRP A 78 11.31 -4.88 8.95
N THR A 79 10.90 -5.85 9.76
CA THR A 79 9.80 -6.76 9.47
C THR A 79 8.79 -6.73 10.61
N GLU A 80 7.51 -6.71 10.26
CA GLU A 80 6.37 -6.77 11.18
C GLU A 80 5.55 -8.04 10.93
N GLU A 81 5.00 -8.63 12.00
CA GLU A 81 4.02 -9.72 11.89
C GLU A 81 2.62 -9.16 12.14
N ILE A 82 1.80 -9.08 11.08
CA ILE A 82 0.49 -8.44 11.12
C ILE A 82 -0.56 -9.41 10.60
N GLY A 83 -1.50 -9.83 11.45
CA GLY A 83 -2.58 -10.73 11.04
C GLY A 83 -2.10 -12.11 10.54
N GLY A 84 -0.88 -12.53 10.93
CA GLY A 84 -0.25 -13.76 10.44
C GLY A 84 0.43 -13.62 9.07
N VAL A 85 0.58 -12.39 8.58
CA VAL A 85 1.34 -12.05 7.38
C VAL A 85 2.63 -11.36 7.80
N THR A 86 3.75 -11.85 7.26
CA THR A 86 5.06 -11.19 7.37
C THR A 86 5.10 -9.99 6.43
N VAL A 87 5.31 -8.80 6.99
CA VAL A 87 5.28 -7.53 6.27
C VAL A 87 6.67 -6.89 6.32
N ALA A 88 7.24 -6.60 5.17
CA ALA A 88 8.48 -5.83 5.06
C ALA A 88 8.17 -4.32 5.12
N CYS A 89 8.89 -3.60 5.96
CA CYS A 89 8.68 -2.17 6.23
C CYS A 89 9.99 -1.40 6.06
N ALA A 90 9.89 -0.18 5.53
CA ALA A 90 11.01 0.74 5.41
C ALA A 90 10.53 2.19 5.59
N GLY A 91 11.31 3.00 6.30
CA GLY A 91 10.95 4.39 6.60
C GLY A 91 12.10 5.21 7.21
N ASN A 92 11.94 6.53 7.20
CA ASN A 92 12.93 7.45 7.78
C ASN A 92 12.72 7.72 9.28
N ARG A 93 11.56 7.33 9.82
CA ARG A 93 11.24 7.40 11.24
C ARG A 93 11.08 5.98 11.79
N GLU A 94 11.67 5.73 12.94
CA GLU A 94 11.56 4.43 13.61
C GLU A 94 10.08 4.12 13.92
N GLY A 95 9.58 2.98 13.46
CA GLY A 95 8.20 2.54 13.67
C GLY A 95 7.15 3.13 12.72
N GLU A 96 7.53 4.03 11.79
CA GLU A 96 6.63 4.55 10.75
C GLU A 96 7.12 4.14 9.36
N SER A 97 6.36 3.31 8.66
CA SER A 97 6.74 2.76 7.35
C SER A 97 6.28 3.66 6.21
N THR A 98 7.22 4.24 5.47
CA THR A 98 6.96 4.95 4.22
C THR A 98 6.70 3.96 3.08
N LYS A 99 7.43 2.85 3.05
CA LYS A 99 7.28 1.78 2.07
C LYS A 99 7.03 0.44 2.77
N THR A 100 5.96 -0.23 2.37
CA THR A 100 5.56 -1.52 2.94
C THR A 100 5.24 -2.50 1.81
N TYR A 101 5.65 -3.76 1.91
CA TYR A 101 5.23 -4.82 0.98
C TYR A 101 5.10 -6.18 1.64
N TRP A 102 4.21 -7.02 1.13
CA TRP A 102 3.94 -8.37 1.64
C TRP A 102 3.30 -9.25 0.57
N ASN A 103 3.27 -10.55 0.86
CA ASN A 103 2.61 -11.54 0.02
C ASN A 103 1.50 -12.23 0.81
N ALA A 104 0.32 -12.33 0.20
CA ALA A 104 -0.82 -13.05 0.76
C ALA A 104 -1.66 -13.64 -0.37
N GLY A 105 -2.21 -14.84 -0.17
CA GLY A 105 -3.08 -15.47 -1.17
C GLY A 105 -2.45 -15.75 -2.54
N GLY A 106 -1.10 -15.76 -2.65
CA GLY A 106 -0.41 -15.87 -3.93
C GLY A 106 -0.33 -14.57 -4.74
N LEU A 107 -0.67 -13.44 -4.12
CA LEU A 107 -0.55 -12.10 -4.67
C LEU A 107 0.53 -11.30 -3.93
N TYR A 108 1.05 -10.30 -4.63
CA TYR A 108 2.04 -9.34 -4.14
C TYR A 108 1.33 -8.02 -3.83
N HIS A 109 1.64 -7.40 -2.70
CA HIS A 109 1.01 -6.17 -2.25
C HIS A 109 2.05 -5.16 -1.82
N SER A 110 1.74 -3.88 -2.01
CA SER A 110 2.57 -2.80 -1.47
C SER A 110 1.77 -1.57 -1.09
N LEU A 111 2.29 -0.82 -0.12
CA LEU A 111 1.87 0.54 0.22
C LEU A 111 3.06 1.48 0.11
N VAL A 112 2.83 2.66 -0.45
CA VAL A 112 3.73 3.81 -0.34
C VAL A 112 2.95 4.95 0.30
N ALA A 113 3.44 5.45 1.42
CA ALA A 113 2.90 6.60 2.13
C ALA A 113 3.66 7.86 1.74
N GLU A 114 2.94 8.94 1.50
CA GLU A 114 3.49 10.24 1.14
C GLU A 114 2.89 11.29 2.07
N GLY A 115 3.72 12.08 2.74
CA GLY A 115 3.27 13.25 3.48
C GLY A 115 3.02 14.40 2.51
N LEU A 116 1.89 15.08 2.69
CA LEU A 116 1.57 16.29 1.94
C LEU A 116 1.97 17.52 2.75
N GLY A 117 2.21 18.65 2.08
CA GLY A 117 2.57 19.90 2.77
C GLY A 117 4.02 19.98 3.27
N GLY A 118 4.91 19.12 2.75
CA GLY A 118 6.35 19.20 3.00
C GLY A 118 6.89 18.18 4.02
N ASP A 119 6.05 17.30 4.55
CA ASP A 119 6.52 16.15 5.32
C ASP A 119 7.05 15.05 4.38
N VAL A 120 8.35 15.04 4.16
CA VAL A 120 9.03 14.07 3.28
C VAL A 120 9.34 12.74 3.97
N ASP A 121 9.16 12.65 5.29
CA ASP A 121 9.51 11.47 6.10
C ASP A 121 8.27 10.76 6.67
N PHE A 122 7.08 11.10 6.16
CA PHE A 122 5.83 10.51 6.60
C PHE A 122 5.81 8.99 6.38
N GLY A 123 5.29 8.27 7.37
CA GLY A 123 5.05 6.84 7.29
C GLY A 123 3.78 6.41 8.00
N LEU A 124 3.40 5.15 7.76
CA LEU A 124 2.27 4.50 8.40
C LEU A 124 2.73 3.75 9.66
N THR A 125 1.99 3.91 10.75
CA THR A 125 2.16 3.08 11.94
C THR A 125 1.68 1.65 11.67
N PRO A 126 2.09 0.65 12.48
CA PRO A 126 1.63 -0.73 12.34
C PRO A 126 0.10 -0.87 12.34
N GLU A 127 -0.61 -0.06 13.13
CA GLU A 127 -2.07 -0.09 13.20
C GLU A 127 -2.71 0.33 11.86
N ARG A 128 -2.12 1.31 11.17
CA ARG A 128 -2.61 1.76 9.85
C ARG A 128 -2.31 0.72 8.78
N ILE A 129 -1.13 0.10 8.83
CA ILE A 129 -0.74 -0.98 7.91
C ILE A 129 -1.69 -2.17 8.08
N ALA A 130 -2.06 -2.51 9.32
CA ALA A 130 -2.97 -3.63 9.62
C ALA A 130 -4.32 -3.51 8.92
N VAL A 131 -4.86 -2.29 8.77
CA VAL A 131 -6.12 -2.08 8.04
C VAL A 131 -6.01 -2.53 6.59
N PHE A 132 -4.88 -2.26 5.92
CA PHE A 132 -4.65 -2.69 4.54
C PHE A 132 -4.36 -4.18 4.45
N VAL A 133 -3.52 -4.72 5.33
CA VAL A 133 -3.19 -6.15 5.35
C VAL A 133 -4.46 -6.98 5.53
N GLU A 134 -5.34 -6.59 6.47
CA GLU A 134 -6.61 -7.29 6.68
C GLU A 134 -7.55 -7.22 5.47
N ALA A 135 -7.53 -6.10 4.73
CA ALA A 135 -8.36 -5.93 3.54
C ALA A 135 -7.79 -6.65 2.30
N MET A 136 -6.48 -6.84 2.22
CA MET A 136 -5.76 -7.27 1.01
C MET A 136 -5.19 -8.70 1.10
N LYS A 137 -5.43 -9.43 2.19
CA LYS A 137 -4.98 -10.82 2.38
C LYS A 137 -5.78 -11.87 1.63
#